data_AF-A0A356EQK1-F1
#
_entry.id   AF-A0A356EQK1-F1
#
_cell.length_a   1.000
_cell.length_b   1.000
_cell.length_c   1.000
_cell.angle_alpha   90.00
_cell.angle_beta   90.00
_cell.angle_gamma   90.00
#
_symmetry.space_group_name_H-M   'P 1'
#
loop_
_entity.id
_entity.type
_entity.pdbx_description
1 polymer ?
#
loop_
_entity_poly.entity_id
_entity_poly.type
_entity_poly.pdbx_seq_one_letter_code
_entity_poly.pdbx_strand_id
1 'polypeptide(L)'
;MLERFFMAASHETGFPLGTLRSLEMQRGNGMDQSKTLRCGVRLMTPGTAAVYQFRAATTDRERAAEDLMKVIQQKARDVGRAMSSKYSLPRQFINDLVSDSVSKVWKELDKYDIDKGPFEGWCYQVISNLALDKLRKKPPRQLPVNHETGQEIDFEDPHGKEDSRSDSSMDWGTLGPQIMKIIDNLSVLSVKQKVIFVAISGCYVMVKQKTWGSWLKELKIKPPFPPSNFLQKKTTTDRAKMIADLLSMKWNAVRIDYYRTCQKLREELRHVEP
;
A
#
# COMPACT_ATOMS: atom_id res chain seq x y z
N MET A 1 -21.16 18.60 -20.84
CA MET A 1 -20.42 17.40 -20.42
C MET A 1 -19.23 17.15 -21.35
N LEU A 2 -19.45 16.82 -22.61
CA LEU A 2 -18.40 16.47 -23.58
C LEU A 2 -17.51 17.63 -24.09
N GLU A 3 -17.95 18.89 -23.98
CA GLU A 3 -17.09 20.04 -24.33
C GLU A 3 -16.03 20.35 -23.27
N ARG A 4 -16.37 20.21 -21.98
CA ARG A 4 -15.40 20.35 -20.88
C ARG A 4 -14.36 19.23 -20.90
N PHE A 5 -14.76 18.05 -21.37
CA PHE A 5 -13.90 16.90 -21.62
C PHE A 5 -12.80 17.19 -22.65
N PHE A 6 -13.15 17.86 -23.76
CA PHE A 6 -12.19 18.20 -24.81
C PHE A 6 -11.18 19.24 -24.34
N MET A 7 -11.62 20.22 -23.55
CA MET A 7 -10.71 21.25 -23.00
C MET A 7 -9.70 20.68 -21.98
N ALA A 8 -10.10 19.70 -21.15
CA ALA A 8 -9.18 19.08 -20.20
C ALA A 8 -8.10 18.24 -20.90
N ALA A 9 -8.48 17.45 -21.92
CA ALA A 9 -7.54 16.61 -22.66
C ALA A 9 -6.52 17.43 -23.47
N SER A 10 -6.96 18.50 -24.14
CA SER A 10 -6.04 19.35 -24.94
C SER A 10 -4.98 20.06 -24.10
N HIS A 11 -5.27 20.38 -22.83
CA HIS A 11 -4.34 21.11 -21.96
C HIS A 11 -3.23 20.22 -21.37
N GLU A 12 -3.52 18.94 -21.09
CA GLU A 12 -2.52 18.01 -20.53
C GLU A 12 -1.65 17.31 -21.59
N THR A 13 -2.16 17.09 -22.80
CA THR A 13 -1.41 16.37 -23.84
C THR A 13 -0.57 17.27 -24.76
N GLY A 14 -0.54 18.59 -24.52
CA GLY A 14 0.26 19.53 -25.31
C GLY A 14 -0.13 19.61 -26.80
N PHE A 15 -1.38 19.33 -27.15
CA PHE A 15 -1.85 19.45 -28.53
C PHE A 15 -2.16 20.92 -28.84
N PRO A 16 -1.49 21.56 -29.82
CA PRO A 16 -1.85 22.90 -30.23
C PRO A 16 -3.21 22.86 -30.93
N LEU A 17 -4.19 23.59 -30.40
CA LEU A 17 -5.42 23.91 -31.11
C LEU A 17 -5.04 24.76 -32.34
N GLY A 18 -4.83 24.09 -33.47
CA GLY A 18 -4.61 24.72 -34.77
C GLY A 18 -5.84 25.53 -35.19
N THR A 19 -5.73 26.84 -35.01
CA THR A 19 -6.15 27.91 -35.93
C THR A 19 -7.36 27.61 -36.83
N LEU A 20 -8.57 27.78 -36.29
CA LEU A 20 -9.79 28.06 -37.07
C LEU A 20 -10.22 29.52 -36.86
N ARG A 21 -9.36 30.46 -37.24
CA ARG A 21 -9.75 31.86 -37.46
C ARG A 21 -8.89 32.48 -38.55
N SER A 22 -9.56 33.15 -39.48
CA SER A 22 -9.04 33.95 -40.60
C SER A 22 -8.79 33.19 -41.92
N LEU A 23 -9.88 32.91 -42.63
CA LEU A 23 -9.89 32.87 -44.10
C LEU A 23 -10.99 33.81 -44.58
N GLU A 24 -10.69 35.11 -44.51
CA GLU A 24 -11.49 36.16 -45.11
C GLU A 24 -10.55 37.11 -45.87
N MET A 25 -10.81 37.19 -47.18
CA MET A 25 -10.36 38.21 -48.13
C MET A 25 -8.86 38.54 -48.23
N GLN A 26 -8.21 38.02 -49.28
CA GLN A 26 -7.46 38.88 -50.21
C GLN A 26 -7.65 38.41 -51.67
N ARG A 27 -8.31 39.25 -52.46
CA ARG A 27 -8.22 39.27 -53.93
C ARG A 27 -6.89 39.91 -54.31
N GLY A 28 -6.17 39.33 -55.27
CA GLY A 28 -5.01 39.94 -55.91
C GLY A 28 -4.49 39.11 -57.07
N ASN A 29 -4.56 39.69 -58.28
CA ASN A 29 -4.24 39.11 -59.59
C ASN A 29 -2.83 38.52 -59.73
N GLY A 30 -2.70 37.46 -60.53
CA GLY A 30 -1.41 36.90 -60.94
C GLY A 30 -1.56 35.72 -61.90
N MET A 31 -1.78 36.07 -63.17
CA MET A 31 -1.73 35.29 -64.40
C MET A 31 -0.55 34.29 -64.45
N ASP A 32 -0.78 32.99 -64.69
CA ASP A 32 -0.10 32.22 -65.75
C ASP A 32 -0.71 30.82 -65.97
N GLN A 33 -0.53 30.31 -67.17
CA GLN A 33 -1.36 29.35 -67.87
C GLN A 33 -0.99 27.88 -67.63
N SER A 34 -1.98 27.03 -67.92
CA SER A 34 -1.82 25.70 -68.54
C SER A 34 -1.21 24.58 -67.69
N LYS A 35 -2.09 23.83 -67.01
CA LYS A 35 -2.04 22.36 -67.02
C LYS A 35 -3.43 21.77 -66.76
N THR A 36 -4.04 21.32 -67.83
CA THR A 36 -5.26 20.51 -67.87
C THR A 36 -5.01 19.14 -67.26
N LEU A 37 -5.22 19.02 -65.94
CA LEU A 37 -5.52 17.73 -65.31
C LEU A 37 -7.03 17.62 -65.19
N ARG A 38 -7.63 16.80 -66.07
CA ARG A 38 -8.98 16.25 -65.91
C ARG A 38 -8.98 15.36 -64.67
N CYS A 39 -9.13 15.95 -63.49
CA CYS A 39 -9.57 15.21 -62.32
C CYS A 39 -11.08 15.35 -62.28
N GLY A 40 -11.78 14.23 -62.49
CA GLY A 40 -13.24 14.18 -62.43
C GLY A 40 -13.71 14.61 -61.04
N VAL A 41 -14.10 15.87 -60.92
CA VAL A 41 -14.85 16.38 -59.77
C VAL A 41 -16.22 15.71 -59.84
N ARG A 42 -16.30 14.51 -59.26
CA ARG A 42 -17.56 13.88 -58.91
C ARG A 42 -18.16 14.81 -57.87
N LEU A 43 -19.13 15.63 -58.29
CA LEU A 43 -19.92 16.48 -57.41
C LEU A 43 -20.48 15.60 -56.30
N MET A 44 -19.82 15.60 -55.14
CA MET A 44 -20.33 14.95 -53.97
C MET A 44 -21.57 15.74 -53.56
N THR A 45 -22.70 15.06 -53.57
CA THR A 45 -23.95 15.61 -53.07
C THR A 45 -23.73 16.10 -51.63
N PRO A 46 -24.31 17.25 -51.23
CA PRO A 46 -24.07 17.90 -49.93
C PRO A 46 -24.25 16.98 -48.71
N GLY A 47 -25.00 15.89 -48.83
CA GLY A 47 -25.18 14.90 -47.76
C GLY A 47 -23.93 14.06 -47.45
N THR A 48 -22.99 13.90 -48.38
CA THR A 48 -21.85 12.97 -48.21
C THR A 48 -20.71 13.58 -47.38
N ALA A 49 -20.49 14.89 -47.51
CA ALA A 49 -19.44 15.60 -46.77
C ALA A 49 -19.74 15.68 -45.26
N ALA A 50 -21.01 15.83 -44.88
CA ALA A 50 -21.45 15.85 -43.49
C ALA A 50 -21.21 14.51 -42.77
N VAL A 51 -21.37 13.38 -43.48
CA VAL A 51 -21.13 12.03 -42.92
C VAL A 51 -19.65 11.78 -42.64
N TYR A 52 -18.75 12.31 -43.48
CA TYR A 52 -17.30 12.19 -43.28
C TYR A 52 -16.78 13.04 -42.11
N GLN A 53 -17.27 14.27 -41.96
CA GLN A 53 -16.89 15.12 -40.82
C GLN A 53 -17.39 14.54 -39.49
N PHE A 54 -18.58 13.94 -39.46
CA PHE A 54 -19.11 13.30 -38.27
C PHE A 54 -18.25 12.08 -37.85
N ARG A 55 -17.78 11.26 -38.81
CA ARG A 55 -16.91 10.11 -38.53
C ARG A 55 -15.51 10.49 -38.02
N ALA A 56 -14.93 11.58 -38.52
CA ALA A 56 -13.63 12.05 -38.04
C ALA A 56 -13.70 12.55 -36.58
N ALA A 57 -14.78 13.27 -36.23
CA ALA A 57 -14.98 13.76 -34.87
C ALA A 57 -15.23 12.64 -33.86
N THR A 58 -15.84 11.51 -34.28
CA THR A 58 -15.99 10.34 -33.40
C THR A 58 -14.67 9.64 -33.11
N THR A 59 -13.78 9.53 -34.10
CA THR A 59 -12.48 8.87 -33.91
C THR A 59 -11.55 9.63 -32.96
N ASP A 60 -11.58 10.96 -32.97
CA ASP A 60 -10.74 11.76 -32.07
C ASP A 60 -11.24 11.68 -30.61
N ARG A 61 -12.57 11.56 -30.42
CA ARG A 61 -13.16 11.38 -29.09
C ARG A 61 -12.83 10.03 -28.48
N GLU A 62 -12.88 8.97 -29.29
CA GLU A 62 -12.52 7.61 -28.87
C GLU A 62 -11.05 7.54 -28.44
N ARG A 63 -10.15 8.14 -29.24
CA ARG A 63 -8.72 8.23 -28.89
C ARG A 63 -8.47 9.00 -27.60
N ALA A 64 -9.10 10.16 -27.43
CA ALA A 64 -8.96 10.94 -26.20
C ALA A 64 -9.46 10.17 -24.97
N ALA A 65 -10.55 9.41 -25.10
CA ALA A 65 -11.07 8.56 -24.03
C ALA A 65 -10.10 7.41 -23.69
N GLU A 66 -9.52 6.75 -24.70
CA GLU A 66 -8.52 5.69 -24.49
C GLU A 66 -7.27 6.20 -23.78
N ASP A 67 -6.76 7.36 -24.17
CA ASP A 67 -5.58 7.95 -23.54
C ASP A 67 -5.86 8.36 -22.10
N LEU A 68 -7.03 8.94 -21.83
CA LEU A 68 -7.45 9.24 -20.46
C LEU A 68 -7.59 7.97 -19.61
N MET A 69 -8.13 6.89 -20.18
CA MET A 69 -8.22 5.60 -19.50
C MET A 69 -6.84 5.07 -19.10
N LYS A 70 -5.83 5.20 -19.97
CA LYS A 70 -4.45 4.80 -19.64
C LYS A 70 -3.90 5.61 -18.47
N VAL A 71 -4.11 6.93 -18.45
CA VAL A 71 -3.68 7.82 -17.36
C VAL A 71 -4.35 7.40 -16.04
N ILE A 72 -5.67 7.21 -16.04
CA ILE A 72 -6.43 6.80 -14.85
C ILE A 72 -5.94 5.44 -14.33
N GLN A 73 -5.76 4.46 -15.21
CA GLN A 73 -5.27 3.14 -14.84
C GLN A 73 -3.86 3.20 -14.25
N GLN A 74 -2.98 4.02 -14.82
CA GLN A 74 -1.62 4.18 -14.31
C GLN A 74 -1.63 4.78 -12.91
N LYS A 75 -2.36 5.89 -12.68
CA LYS A 75 -2.49 6.49 -11.34
C LYS A 75 -3.13 5.51 -10.34
N ALA A 76 -4.09 4.71 -10.77
CA ALA A 76 -4.70 3.68 -9.92
C ALA A 76 -3.72 2.58 -9.51
N ARG A 77 -2.80 2.18 -10.40
CA ARG A 77 -1.72 1.23 -10.05
C ARG A 77 -0.76 1.85 -9.04
N ASP A 78 -0.40 3.11 -9.22
CA ASP A 78 0.55 3.80 -8.33
C ASP A 78 -0.03 3.94 -6.91
N VAL A 79 -1.29 4.38 -6.80
CA VAL A 79 -2.03 4.41 -5.52
C VAL A 79 -2.16 3.00 -4.94
N GLY A 80 -2.55 2.02 -5.76
CA GLY A 80 -2.72 0.63 -5.33
C GLY A 80 -1.43 0.03 -4.77
N ARG A 81 -0.27 0.28 -5.40
CA ARG A 81 1.05 -0.16 -4.91
C ARG A 81 1.43 0.50 -3.60
N ALA A 82 1.24 1.82 -3.48
CA ALA A 82 1.50 2.54 -2.24
C ALA A 82 0.64 1.99 -1.08
N MET A 83 -0.64 1.76 -1.33
CA MET A 83 -1.58 1.22 -0.33
C MET A 83 -1.29 -0.25 0.00
N SER A 84 -0.95 -1.06 -1.00
CA SER A 84 -0.59 -2.47 -0.81
C SER A 84 0.68 -2.62 0.03
N SER A 85 1.70 -1.78 -0.21
CA SER A 85 2.91 -1.74 0.63
C SER A 85 2.60 -1.31 2.06
N LYS A 86 1.81 -0.23 2.23
CA LYS A 86 1.48 0.33 3.55
C LYS A 86 0.63 -0.59 4.42
N TYR A 87 -0.32 -1.32 3.83
CA TYR A 87 -1.31 -2.13 4.55
C TYR A 87 -1.18 -3.64 4.30
N SER A 88 -0.09 -4.09 3.67
CA SER A 88 0.16 -5.49 3.31
C SER A 88 -1.02 -6.14 2.57
N LEU A 89 -1.56 -5.45 1.56
CA LEU A 89 -2.73 -5.91 0.81
C LEU A 89 -2.31 -6.85 -0.32
N PRO A 90 -3.14 -7.85 -0.67
CA PRO A 90 -2.87 -8.75 -1.78
C PRO A 90 -2.87 -8.00 -3.11
N ARG A 91 -2.11 -8.51 -4.10
CA ARG A 91 -2.06 -7.96 -5.46
C ARG A 91 -3.43 -7.83 -6.12
N GLN A 92 -4.38 -8.70 -5.77
CA GLN A 92 -5.76 -8.64 -6.25
C GLN A 92 -6.43 -7.29 -5.95
N PHE A 93 -6.15 -6.69 -4.79
CA PHE A 93 -6.68 -5.38 -4.43
C PHE A 93 -6.30 -4.30 -5.45
N ILE A 94 -5.08 -4.37 -6.01
CA ILE A 94 -4.60 -3.42 -7.02
C ILE A 94 -5.41 -3.59 -8.32
N ASN A 95 -5.61 -4.83 -8.76
CA ASN A 95 -6.38 -5.12 -9.97
C ASN A 95 -7.82 -4.62 -9.83
N ASP A 96 -8.45 -4.90 -8.69
CA ASP A 96 -9.81 -4.46 -8.40
C ASP A 96 -9.88 -2.92 -8.32
N LEU A 97 -8.86 -2.27 -7.77
CA LEU A 97 -8.80 -0.80 -7.70
C LEU A 97 -8.68 -0.17 -9.09
N VAL A 98 -7.86 -0.75 -9.97
CA VAL A 98 -7.66 -0.29 -11.35
C VAL A 98 -8.92 -0.47 -12.19
N SER A 99 -9.65 -1.58 -12.00
CA SER A 99 -10.92 -1.82 -12.68
C SER A 99 -11.97 -0.76 -12.27
N ASP A 100 -12.10 -0.51 -10.97
CA ASP A 100 -13.16 0.37 -10.46
C ASP A 100 -12.83 1.86 -10.63
N SER A 101 -11.54 2.22 -10.71
CA SER A 101 -11.11 3.62 -10.81
C SER A 101 -11.63 4.28 -12.08
N VAL A 102 -11.60 3.58 -13.21
CA VAL A 102 -12.06 4.12 -14.50
C VAL A 102 -13.54 4.52 -14.42
N SER A 103 -14.41 3.61 -13.98
CA SER A 103 -15.84 3.91 -13.83
C SER A 103 -16.12 4.99 -12.80
N LYS A 104 -15.35 5.04 -11.70
CA LYS A 104 -15.53 6.03 -10.64
C LYS A 104 -15.13 7.44 -11.11
N VAL A 105 -13.97 7.57 -11.75
CA VAL A 105 -13.49 8.84 -12.31
C VAL A 105 -14.45 9.34 -13.39
N TRP A 106 -14.92 8.44 -14.27
CA TRP A 106 -15.87 8.81 -15.33
C TRP A 106 -17.19 9.37 -14.78
N LYS A 107 -17.72 8.77 -13.71
CA LYS A 107 -18.95 9.25 -13.03
C LYS A 107 -18.78 10.58 -12.31
N GLU A 108 -17.55 10.93 -11.94
CA GLU A 108 -17.26 12.17 -11.20
C GLU A 108 -16.62 13.24 -12.07
N LEU A 109 -16.42 12.97 -13.36
CA LEU A 109 -15.75 13.86 -14.30
C LEU A 109 -16.42 15.24 -14.41
N ASP A 110 -17.74 15.29 -14.23
CA ASP A 110 -18.50 16.57 -14.22
C ASP A 110 -18.15 17.50 -13.08
N LYS A 111 -17.57 16.95 -12.01
CA LYS A 111 -17.12 17.70 -10.83
C LYS A 111 -15.70 18.24 -11.00
N TYR A 112 -14.98 17.79 -12.03
CA TYR A 112 -13.64 18.29 -12.32
C TYR A 112 -13.73 19.74 -12.83
N ASP A 113 -12.83 20.56 -12.31
CA ASP A 113 -12.76 21.99 -12.55
C ASP A 113 -11.32 22.32 -12.92
N ILE A 114 -11.12 22.81 -14.15
CA ILE A 114 -9.80 23.06 -14.74
C ILE A 114 -9.09 24.18 -13.98
N ASP A 115 -9.83 25.14 -13.41
CA ASP A 115 -9.26 26.28 -12.70
C ASP A 115 -8.72 25.90 -11.31
N LYS A 116 -9.11 24.73 -10.77
CA LYS A 116 -8.67 24.26 -9.45
C LYS A 116 -7.37 23.49 -9.47
N GLY A 117 -6.87 23.09 -10.65
CA GLY A 117 -5.59 22.38 -10.79
C GLY A 117 -5.61 21.30 -11.88
N PRO A 118 -4.49 20.58 -12.04
CA PRO A 118 -4.34 19.56 -13.07
C PRO A 118 -5.25 18.35 -12.82
N PHE A 119 -5.65 17.68 -13.90
CA PHE A 119 -6.54 16.52 -13.85
C PHE A 119 -5.86 15.36 -13.13
N GLU A 120 -4.55 15.16 -13.31
CA GLU A 120 -3.82 14.11 -12.60
C GLU A 120 -3.95 14.20 -11.07
N GLY A 121 -3.86 15.41 -10.51
CA GLY A 121 -3.94 15.63 -9.06
C GLY A 121 -5.35 15.34 -8.53
N TRP A 122 -6.37 15.81 -9.24
CA TRP A 122 -7.77 15.51 -8.91
C TRP A 122 -8.07 14.02 -9.04
N CYS A 123 -7.62 13.38 -10.13
CA CYS A 123 -7.76 11.95 -10.38
C CYS A 123 -7.12 11.12 -9.27
N TYR A 124 -5.90 11.47 -8.85
CA TYR A 124 -5.23 10.84 -7.71
C TYR A 124 -6.07 10.89 -6.44
N GLN A 125 -6.70 12.04 -6.15
CA GLN A 125 -7.55 12.21 -4.97
C GLN A 125 -8.81 11.33 -5.04
N VAL A 126 -9.50 11.29 -6.19
CA VAL A 126 -10.68 10.43 -6.41
C VAL A 126 -10.31 8.96 -6.20
N ILE A 127 -9.21 8.51 -6.79
CA ILE A 127 -8.72 7.12 -6.68
C ILE A 127 -8.29 6.79 -5.24
N SER A 128 -7.62 7.71 -4.56
CA SER A 128 -7.18 7.53 -3.16
C SER A 128 -8.37 7.38 -2.22
N ASN A 129 -9.40 8.21 -2.40
CA ASN A 129 -10.65 8.10 -1.65
C ASN A 129 -11.35 6.77 -1.93
N LEU A 130 -11.41 6.33 -3.20
CA LEU A 130 -11.94 5.03 -3.57
C LEU A 130 -11.18 3.87 -2.90
N ALA A 131 -9.85 3.94 -2.86
CA ALA A 131 -9.03 2.93 -2.20
C ALA A 131 -9.29 2.87 -0.69
N LEU A 132 -9.39 4.02 -0.03
CA LEU A 132 -9.75 4.12 1.39
C LEU A 132 -11.15 3.59 1.67
N ASP A 133 -12.12 3.88 0.81
CA ASP A 133 -13.47 3.37 0.96
C ASP A 133 -13.53 1.85 0.79
N LYS A 134 -12.77 1.27 -0.14
CA LYS A 134 -12.63 -0.19 -0.25
C LYS A 134 -12.01 -0.81 1.00
N LEU A 135 -11.03 -0.14 1.62
CA LEU A 135 -10.44 -0.59 2.87
C LEU A 135 -11.44 -0.54 4.04
N ARG A 136 -12.28 0.50 4.10
CA ARG A 136 -13.33 0.65 5.11
C ARG A 136 -14.49 -0.32 4.92
N LYS A 137 -14.85 -0.61 3.66
CA LYS A 137 -15.96 -1.52 3.30
C LYS A 137 -15.61 -2.98 3.43
N LYS A 138 -14.32 -3.35 3.58
CA LYS A 138 -14.01 -4.69 4.05
C LYS A 138 -14.74 -4.87 5.38
N PRO A 139 -15.70 -5.82 5.47
CA PRO A 139 -16.44 -6.01 6.70
C PRO A 139 -15.43 -6.16 7.84
N PRO A 140 -15.73 -5.64 9.05
CA PRO A 140 -14.96 -6.03 10.22
C PRO A 140 -14.85 -7.54 10.16
N ARG A 141 -13.60 -8.02 10.19
CA ARG A 141 -13.22 -9.42 9.97
C ARG A 141 -14.28 -10.29 10.62
N GLN A 142 -15.14 -10.93 9.82
CA GLN A 142 -16.21 -11.74 10.40
C GLN A 142 -15.51 -12.78 11.26
N LEU A 143 -15.74 -12.70 12.57
CA LEU A 143 -15.25 -13.72 13.48
C LEU A 143 -15.87 -15.02 12.99
N PRO A 144 -15.09 -16.10 12.80
CA PRO A 144 -15.68 -17.39 12.49
C PRO A 144 -16.68 -17.69 13.62
N VAL A 145 -17.95 -17.78 13.27
CA VAL A 145 -19.00 -18.18 14.20
C VAL A 145 -19.08 -19.69 14.11
N ASN A 146 -19.07 -20.38 15.25
CA ASN A 146 -19.30 -21.81 15.24
C ASN A 146 -20.75 -22.07 14.83
N HIS A 147 -20.97 -22.63 13.64
CA HIS A 147 -22.31 -22.83 13.06
C HIS A 147 -23.19 -23.77 13.91
N GLU A 148 -22.60 -24.59 14.78
CA GLU A 148 -23.34 -25.51 15.65
C GLU A 148 -23.78 -24.88 16.98
N THR A 149 -23.05 -23.87 17.47
CA THR A 149 -23.26 -23.32 18.83
C THR A 149 -23.71 -21.86 18.83
N GLY A 150 -23.57 -21.14 17.72
CA GLY A 150 -23.92 -19.72 17.62
C GLY A 150 -23.07 -18.78 18.48
N GLN A 151 -22.06 -19.30 19.18
CA GLN A 151 -21.12 -18.51 19.96
C GLN A 151 -20.05 -17.92 19.06
N GLU A 152 -19.72 -16.64 19.31
CA GLU A 152 -18.55 -15.99 18.75
C GLU A 152 -17.30 -16.74 19.25
N ILE A 153 -16.52 -17.28 18.31
CA ILE A 153 -15.23 -17.87 18.65
C ILE A 153 -14.33 -16.69 19.03
N ASP A 154 -14.00 -16.61 20.32
CA ASP A 154 -13.07 -15.61 20.85
C ASP A 154 -11.80 -15.70 20.01
N PHE A 155 -11.47 -14.61 19.34
CA PHE A 155 -10.45 -14.60 18.31
C PHE A 155 -9.09 -14.78 18.99
N GLU A 156 -8.65 -16.04 19.13
CA GLU A 156 -7.23 -16.32 19.11
C GLU A 156 -6.70 -15.69 17.82
N ASP A 157 -5.94 -14.62 18.00
CA ASP A 157 -5.27 -13.86 16.96
C ASP A 157 -4.87 -14.80 15.81
N PRO A 158 -5.15 -14.53 14.54
CA PRO A 158 -4.68 -15.35 13.42
C PRO A 158 -3.16 -15.26 13.22
N HIS A 159 -2.43 -14.50 14.04
CA HIS A 159 -1.00 -14.72 14.32
C HIS A 159 -0.72 -15.82 15.37
N GLY A 160 -1.76 -16.47 15.89
CA GLY A 160 -1.78 -17.56 16.86
C GLY A 160 -2.32 -18.87 16.29
N LYS A 161 -2.80 -18.89 15.04
CA LYS A 161 -2.83 -20.15 14.27
C LYS A 161 -1.38 -20.55 14.01
N GLU A 162 -0.88 -21.41 14.90
CA GLU A 162 0.34 -22.21 14.83
C GLU A 162 1.43 -21.68 13.92
N ASP A 163 2.53 -21.30 14.57
CA ASP A 163 3.90 -21.06 14.08
C ASP A 163 4.48 -22.24 13.24
N SER A 164 3.70 -22.79 12.32
CA SER A 164 4.10 -23.77 11.31
C SER A 164 4.72 -23.12 10.08
N ARG A 165 4.43 -21.82 9.85
CA ARG A 165 5.22 -20.98 8.93
C ARG A 165 6.44 -20.45 9.66
N SER A 166 7.42 -21.35 9.82
CA SER A 166 8.80 -21.03 10.17
C SER A 166 8.90 -19.86 11.16
N ASP A 167 8.75 -20.15 12.45
CA ASP A 167 9.67 -19.56 13.41
C ASP A 167 11.06 -19.85 12.83
N SER A 168 11.53 -18.93 11.99
CA SER A 168 12.84 -18.99 11.37
C SER A 168 13.76 -18.92 12.57
N SER A 169 14.12 -20.14 12.99
CA SER A 169 14.87 -20.51 14.17
C SER A 169 16.25 -19.90 14.04
N MET A 170 16.30 -18.58 14.22
CA MET A 170 17.51 -17.93 14.66
C MET A 170 17.76 -18.57 16.01
N ASP A 171 18.64 -19.56 16.02
CA ASP A 171 19.09 -20.15 17.26
C ASP A 171 19.88 -19.07 18.00
N TRP A 172 19.17 -18.33 18.85
CA TRP A 172 19.74 -17.28 19.68
C TRP A 172 20.83 -17.84 20.60
N GLY A 173 20.89 -19.17 20.82
CA GLY A 173 21.99 -19.84 21.48
C GLY A 173 23.31 -19.73 20.70
N THR A 174 23.27 -19.98 19.38
CA THR A 174 24.45 -19.94 18.51
C THR A 174 25.05 -18.53 18.37
N LEU A 175 24.20 -17.49 18.37
CA LEU A 175 24.64 -16.08 18.27
C LEU A 175 24.98 -15.43 19.62
N GLY A 176 24.96 -16.19 20.70
CA GLY A 176 24.92 -15.71 22.08
C GLY A 176 25.91 -14.58 22.44
N PRO A 177 27.21 -14.67 22.12
CA PRO A 177 28.16 -13.61 22.46
C PRO A 177 27.89 -12.27 21.75
N GLN A 178 27.45 -12.32 20.48
CA GLN A 178 27.17 -11.12 19.70
C GLN A 178 25.89 -10.44 20.17
N ILE A 179 24.86 -11.24 20.49
CA ILE A 179 23.59 -10.74 21.03
C ILE A 179 23.82 -9.97 22.33
N MET A 180 24.67 -10.48 23.23
CA MET A 180 24.93 -9.81 24.51
C MET A 180 25.59 -8.45 24.34
N LYS A 181 26.54 -8.34 23.41
CA LYS A 181 27.16 -7.06 23.05
C LYS A 181 26.12 -6.06 22.53
N ILE A 182 25.18 -6.53 21.71
CA ILE A 182 24.11 -5.71 21.14
C ILE A 182 23.10 -5.30 22.22
N ILE A 183 22.69 -6.21 23.12
CA ILE A 183 21.76 -5.91 24.21
C ILE A 183 22.32 -4.87 25.17
N ASP A 184 23.61 -4.95 25.47
CA ASP A 184 24.30 -3.97 26.32
C ASP A 184 24.38 -2.61 25.62
N ASN A 185 24.62 -2.59 24.30
CA ASN A 185 24.71 -1.37 23.50
C ASN A 185 23.36 -0.74 23.15
N LEU A 186 22.27 -1.51 23.19
CA LEU A 186 20.92 -1.02 22.94
C LEU A 186 20.39 -0.22 24.12
N SER A 187 20.79 1.05 24.18
CA SER A 187 20.17 2.07 25.03
C SER A 187 18.70 2.32 24.68
N VAL A 188 18.30 1.95 23.46
CA VAL A 188 16.94 2.12 22.94
C VAL A 188 15.93 1.15 23.56
N LEU A 189 16.38 -0.02 24.06
CA LEU A 189 15.49 -1.01 24.66
C LEU A 189 15.26 -0.71 26.14
N SER A 190 13.99 -0.68 26.54
CA SER A 190 13.62 -0.58 27.95
C SER A 190 14.10 -1.82 28.73
N VAL A 191 14.41 -1.65 30.02
CA VAL A 191 14.82 -2.77 30.90
C VAL A 191 13.78 -3.88 30.91
N LYS A 192 12.49 -3.51 30.87
CA LYS A 192 11.37 -4.45 30.71
C LYS A 192 11.51 -5.33 29.46
N GLN A 193 11.79 -4.72 28.31
CA GLN A 193 11.96 -5.45 27.04
C GLN A 193 13.19 -6.37 27.08
N LYS A 194 14.30 -5.90 27.67
CA LYS A 194 15.50 -6.73 27.84
C LYS A 194 15.20 -7.97 28.68
N VAL A 195 14.52 -7.81 29.82
CA VAL A 195 14.15 -8.93 30.70
C VAL A 195 13.19 -9.90 30.00
N ILE A 196 12.16 -9.40 29.31
CA ILE A 196 11.21 -10.24 28.55
C ILE A 196 11.94 -11.05 27.48
N PHE A 197 12.78 -10.40 26.67
CA PHE A 197 13.52 -11.07 25.60
C PHE A 197 14.43 -12.15 26.14
N VAL A 198 15.30 -11.79 27.09
CA VAL A 198 16.32 -12.67 27.68
C VAL A 198 15.68 -13.86 28.41
N ALA A 199 14.56 -13.64 29.10
CA ALA A 199 13.84 -14.71 29.77
C ALA A 199 13.21 -15.67 28.75
N ILE A 200 12.44 -15.17 27.78
CA ILE A 200 11.75 -16.00 26.79
C ILE A 200 12.74 -16.75 25.89
N SER A 201 13.82 -16.10 25.45
CA SER A 201 14.83 -16.73 24.58
C SER A 201 15.69 -17.77 25.30
N GLY A 202 15.72 -17.76 26.64
CA GLY A 202 16.61 -18.61 27.43
C GLY A 202 18.04 -18.10 27.54
N CYS A 203 18.34 -16.89 27.03
CA CYS A 203 19.68 -16.30 27.06
C CYS A 203 20.07 -15.74 28.44
N TYR A 204 19.23 -15.85 29.47
CA TYR A 204 19.51 -15.29 30.81
C TYR A 204 20.78 -15.86 31.46
N VAL A 205 21.16 -17.09 31.10
CA VAL A 205 22.40 -17.74 31.55
C VAL A 205 23.65 -17.00 31.04
N MET A 206 23.53 -16.26 29.93
CA MET A 206 24.63 -15.53 29.31
C MET A 206 24.80 -14.11 29.86
N VAL A 207 23.81 -13.60 30.60
CA VAL A 207 23.86 -12.25 31.17
C VAL A 207 24.68 -12.27 32.46
N LYS A 208 25.60 -11.30 32.61
CA LYS A 208 26.34 -11.13 33.86
C LYS A 208 25.37 -10.98 35.03
N GLN A 209 25.55 -11.77 36.10
CA GLN A 209 24.67 -11.81 37.27
C GLN A 209 24.41 -10.42 37.88
N LYS A 210 25.42 -9.54 37.89
CA LYS A 210 25.30 -8.16 38.38
C LYS A 210 24.33 -7.32 37.53
N THR A 211 24.43 -7.41 36.21
CA THR A 211 23.56 -6.70 35.26
C THR A 211 22.13 -7.24 35.35
N TRP A 212 21.98 -8.57 35.37
CA TRP A 212 20.69 -9.23 35.51
C TRP A 212 19.98 -8.82 36.81
N GLY A 213 20.69 -8.86 37.94
CA GLY A 213 20.15 -8.44 39.23
C GLY A 213 19.74 -6.97 39.26
N SER A 214 20.47 -6.09 38.56
CA SER A 214 20.09 -4.68 38.42
C SER A 214 18.76 -4.51 37.67
N TRP A 215 18.57 -5.23 36.57
CA TRP A 215 17.32 -5.19 35.80
C TRP A 215 16.13 -5.71 36.60
N LEU A 216 16.31 -6.83 37.32
CA LEU A 216 15.26 -7.38 38.18
C LEU A 216 14.90 -6.43 39.34
N LYS A 217 15.91 -5.78 39.94
CA LYS A 217 15.70 -4.79 41.01
C LYS A 217 14.91 -3.58 40.51
N GLU A 218 15.21 -3.08 39.31
CA GLU A 218 14.47 -1.97 38.68
C GLU A 218 13.00 -2.33 38.45
N LEU A 219 12.73 -3.56 37.98
CA LEU A 219 11.37 -4.07 37.78
C LEU A 219 10.69 -4.55 39.06
N LYS A 220 11.35 -4.45 40.22
CA LYS A 220 10.88 -4.94 41.54
C LYS A 220 10.53 -6.44 41.53
N ILE A 221 11.22 -7.23 40.72
CA ILE A 221 11.04 -8.68 40.62
C ILE A 221 11.94 -9.36 41.65
N LYS A 222 11.37 -10.26 42.46
CA LYS A 222 12.14 -11.03 43.46
C LYS A 222 12.84 -12.22 42.78
N PRO A 223 14.15 -12.43 43.01
CA PRO A 223 14.82 -13.65 42.57
C PRO A 223 14.31 -14.87 43.37
N PRO A 224 14.35 -16.09 42.81
CA PRO A 224 14.93 -16.45 41.51
C PRO A 224 14.00 -16.12 40.33
N PHE A 225 14.57 -15.53 39.27
CA PHE A 225 13.86 -15.26 38.02
C PHE A 225 14.79 -15.55 36.82
N PRO A 226 14.33 -16.32 35.80
CA PRO A 226 13.06 -17.05 35.76
C PRO A 226 13.00 -18.21 36.78
N PRO A 227 11.79 -18.66 37.21
CA PRO A 227 11.65 -19.77 38.14
C PRO A 227 12.12 -21.10 37.55
N SER A 228 12.48 -22.08 38.37
CA SER A 228 13.08 -23.36 37.90
C SER A 228 12.18 -24.17 36.97
N ASN A 229 10.86 -24.06 37.14
CA ASN A 229 9.86 -24.69 36.27
C ASN A 229 9.80 -24.06 34.86
N PHE A 230 10.41 -22.89 34.65
CA PHE A 230 10.46 -22.21 33.36
C PHE A 230 11.21 -23.02 32.30
N LEU A 231 12.30 -23.69 32.70
CA LEU A 231 13.12 -24.52 31.81
C LEU A 231 12.38 -25.75 31.28
N GLN A 232 11.31 -26.18 31.94
CA GLN A 232 10.52 -27.34 31.52
C GLN A 232 9.54 -27.00 30.39
N LYS A 233 9.31 -25.71 30.10
CA LYS A 233 8.37 -25.26 29.06
C LYS A 233 9.05 -25.24 27.70
N LYS A 234 8.68 -26.18 26.83
CA LYS A 234 9.23 -26.32 25.47
C LYS A 234 8.85 -25.13 24.57
N THR A 235 7.58 -24.72 24.60
CA THR A 235 7.07 -23.71 23.67
C THR A 235 7.39 -22.28 24.14
N THR A 236 7.62 -21.38 23.18
CA THR A 236 7.79 -19.95 23.43
C THR A 236 6.51 -19.33 24.02
N THR A 237 5.34 -19.82 23.59
CA THR A 237 4.03 -19.38 24.08
C THR A 237 3.83 -19.68 25.56
N ASP A 238 4.17 -20.89 26.02
CA ASP A 238 4.04 -21.25 27.43
C ASP A 238 4.99 -20.43 28.31
N ARG A 239 6.21 -20.19 27.81
CA ARG A 239 7.19 -19.31 28.45
C ARG A 239 6.66 -17.88 28.55
N ALA A 240 6.07 -17.34 27.48
CA ALA A 240 5.49 -16.00 27.47
C ALA A 240 4.31 -15.86 28.44
N LYS A 241 3.42 -16.85 28.54
CA LYS A 241 2.31 -16.88 29.51
C LYS A 241 2.85 -16.84 30.95
N MET A 242 3.84 -17.68 31.27
CA MET A 242 4.44 -17.70 32.60
C MET A 242 5.12 -16.37 32.97
N ILE A 243 5.83 -15.74 32.03
CA ILE A 243 6.46 -14.43 32.25
C ILE A 243 5.40 -13.34 32.43
N ALA A 244 4.28 -13.44 31.72
CA ALA A 244 3.17 -12.49 31.85
C ALA A 244 2.56 -12.52 33.26
N ASP A 245 2.36 -13.71 33.82
CA ASP A 245 1.87 -13.87 35.19
C ASP A 245 2.86 -13.25 36.20
N LEU A 246 4.15 -13.50 36.03
CA LEU A 246 5.20 -12.97 36.92
C LEU A 246 5.35 -11.44 36.84
N LEU A 247 5.12 -10.86 35.66
CA LEU A 247 5.18 -9.41 35.43
C LEU A 247 3.84 -8.71 35.67
N SER A 248 2.77 -9.44 36.03
CA SER A 248 1.40 -8.90 36.11
C SER A 248 0.95 -8.18 34.82
N MET A 249 1.34 -8.73 33.68
CA MET A 249 1.02 -8.20 32.34
C MET A 249 0.08 -9.14 31.60
N LYS A 250 -0.66 -8.62 30.62
CA LYS A 250 -1.39 -9.47 29.67
C LYS A 250 -0.39 -10.25 28.82
N TRP A 251 -0.60 -11.56 28.64
CA TRP A 251 0.31 -12.42 27.86
C TRP A 251 0.54 -11.92 26.43
N ASN A 252 -0.49 -11.37 25.79
CA ASN A 252 -0.38 -10.73 24.47
C ASN A 252 0.59 -9.54 24.47
N ALA A 253 0.63 -8.74 25.54
CA ALA A 253 1.55 -7.61 25.63
C ALA A 253 3.01 -8.09 25.73
N VAL A 254 3.26 -9.15 26.52
CA VAL A 254 4.58 -9.78 26.63
C VAL A 254 5.02 -10.37 25.30
N ARG A 255 4.11 -11.05 24.59
CA ARG A 255 4.37 -11.61 23.25
C ARG A 255 4.72 -10.53 22.24
N ILE A 256 3.95 -9.44 22.18
CA ILE A 256 4.22 -8.31 21.29
C ILE A 256 5.58 -7.65 21.62
N ASP A 257 5.87 -7.41 22.89
CA ASP A 257 7.15 -6.84 23.33
C ASP A 257 8.34 -7.76 22.97
N TYR A 258 8.16 -9.07 23.06
CA TYR A 258 9.16 -10.06 22.64
C TYR A 258 9.46 -9.96 21.14
N TYR A 259 8.45 -10.06 20.26
CA TYR A 259 8.68 -10.03 18.81
C TYR A 259 9.21 -8.69 18.32
N ARG A 260 8.76 -7.57 18.90
CA ARG A 260 9.30 -6.24 18.59
C ARG A 260 10.79 -6.15 18.95
N THR A 261 11.17 -6.71 20.09
CA THR A 261 12.58 -6.79 20.50
C THR A 261 13.38 -7.66 19.53
N CYS A 262 12.86 -8.84 19.15
CA CYS A 262 13.49 -9.70 18.16
C CYS A 262 13.69 -9.00 16.81
N GLN A 263 12.69 -8.25 16.34
CA GLN A 263 12.79 -7.52 15.08
C GLN A 263 13.88 -6.45 15.13
N LYS A 264 13.91 -5.63 16.19
CA LYS A 264 14.96 -4.63 16.40
C LYS A 264 16.35 -5.26 16.45
N LEU A 265 16.50 -6.36 17.18
CA LEU A 265 17.77 -7.08 17.26
C LEU A 265 18.21 -7.63 15.89
N ARG A 266 17.28 -8.12 15.07
CA ARG A 266 17.59 -8.55 13.69
C ARG A 266 18.04 -7.39 12.82
N GLU A 267 17.41 -6.22 12.94
CA GLU A 267 17.79 -5.02 12.20
C GLU A 267 19.21 -4.59 12.57
N GLU A 268 19.55 -4.57 13.87
CA GLU A 268 20.90 -4.28 14.33
C GLU A 268 21.93 -5.33 13.89
N LEU A 269 21.59 -6.62 13.98
CA LEU A 269 22.49 -7.71 13.56
C LEU A 269 22.86 -7.61 12.08
N ARG A 270 21.92 -7.17 11.22
CA ARG A 270 22.19 -6.93 9.79
C ARG A 270 23.23 -5.84 9.55
N HIS A 271 23.45 -4.93 10.51
CA HIS A 271 24.47 -3.90 10.43
C HIS A 271 25.81 -4.32 11.03
N VAL A 272 25.85 -5.42 11.77
CA VAL A 272 27.05 -5.92 12.45
C VAL A 272 27.81 -6.95 11.61
N GLU A 273 27.16 -7.61 10.65
CA GLU A 273 27.81 -8.48 9.67
C GLU A 273 28.35 -7.65 8.49
N PRO A 274 29.68 -7.52 8.31
CA PRO A 274 30.30 -6.96 7.11
C PRO A 274 30.33 -7.94 5.92
#